data_AF-A0A351K2L3-F1
#
_entry.id   AF-A0A351K2L3-F1
#
_cell.length_a   1.000
_cell.length_b   1.000
_cell.length_c   1.000
_cell.angle_alpha   90.00
_cell.angle_beta   90.00
_cell.angle_gamma   90.00
#
_symmetry.space_group_name_H-M   'P 1'
#
loop_
_entity.id
_entity.type
_entity.pdbx_description
1 polymer ?
#
loop_
_entity_poly.entity_id
_entity_poly.type
_entity_poly.pdbx_seq_one_letter_code
_entity_poly.pdbx_strand_id
1 'polypeptide(L)'
;MVAHDANTTSDDIRLLGRLLGDVVREQAGDDTFNLVENVRRLAVDGRRADFSSIEDLTTELQSIGIDDALHVIRAFGWLALLANTAEDVHAERRRRSHLDAGDGHRPGSTASAIERLASSGIPRQEIASLLNTLSVTPVLTAHPTEVRRQTVLDVVDRIANLLDRRSFRSESPSVVAEVDDTLRLEILTLWQTAVLRLSKLRVRDEINETLRHYRSSLFEVIPALQAEVTAVAKATLDPSVDSLHLVNMGSWIGGDRDGNPFVTADVLRLAVQANASEAFAHHLA
;
A
#
# COMPACT_ATOMS: atom_id res chain seq x y z
N MET A 1 -14.67 19.91 18.21
CA MET A 1 -14.34 20.64 16.96
C MET A 1 -13.61 19.63 16.08
N VAL A 2 -14.34 18.92 15.23
CA VAL A 2 -13.79 17.84 14.40
C VAL A 2 -12.76 18.47 13.45
N ALA A 3 -11.51 18.04 13.53
CA ALA A 3 -10.46 18.48 12.63
C ALA A 3 -10.83 18.03 11.22
N HIS A 4 -11.39 18.94 10.42
CA HIS A 4 -11.65 18.69 9.01
C HIS A 4 -10.31 18.63 8.28
N ASP A 5 -10.06 17.51 7.58
CA ASP A 5 -8.89 17.25 6.74
C ASP A 5 -8.55 18.50 5.90
N ALA A 6 -7.36 19.07 6.07
CA ALA A 6 -7.02 20.37 5.49
C ALA A 6 -6.59 20.26 4.02
N ASN A 7 -6.01 19.12 3.64
CA ASN A 7 -5.49 18.87 2.30
C ASN A 7 -6.36 17.81 1.63
N THR A 8 -6.79 18.10 0.41
CA THR A 8 -7.47 17.10 -0.42
C THR A 8 -6.44 16.14 -1.01
N THR A 9 -6.86 14.94 -1.42
CA THR A 9 -6.01 14.03 -2.21
C THR A 9 -5.40 14.75 -3.42
N SER A 10 -6.16 15.66 -4.04
CA SER A 10 -5.71 16.46 -5.18
C SER A 10 -4.53 17.37 -4.82
N ASP A 11 -4.50 17.92 -3.61
CA ASP A 11 -3.42 18.80 -3.15
C ASP A 11 -2.14 18.01 -2.90
N ASP A 12 -2.24 16.84 -2.29
CA ASP A 12 -1.11 15.94 -2.05
C ASP A 12 -0.55 15.40 -3.39
N ILE A 13 -1.40 14.97 -4.33
CA ILE A 13 -0.98 14.55 -5.68
C ILE A 13 -0.26 15.70 -6.41
N ARG A 14 -0.80 16.92 -6.36
CA ARG A 14 -0.17 18.08 -7.00
C ARG A 14 1.17 18.44 -6.35
N LEU A 15 1.28 18.33 -5.03
CA LEU A 15 2.54 18.55 -4.32
C LEU A 15 3.60 17.56 -4.78
N LEU A 16 3.31 16.26 -4.71
CA LEU A 16 4.24 15.21 -5.10
C LEU A 16 4.63 15.32 -6.58
N GLY A 17 3.67 15.65 -7.44
CA GLY A 17 3.93 15.89 -8.87
C GLY A 17 4.86 17.08 -9.13
N ARG A 18 4.70 18.19 -8.40
CA ARG A 18 5.62 19.34 -8.50
C ARG A 18 7.03 18.97 -8.02
N LEU A 19 7.14 18.33 -6.86
CA LEU A 19 8.43 17.90 -6.31
C LEU A 19 9.15 16.92 -7.24
N LEU A 20 8.42 15.97 -7.85
CA LEU A 20 8.97 15.08 -8.87
C LEU A 20 9.44 15.86 -10.08
N GLY A 21 8.66 16.82 -10.57
CA GLY A 21 9.06 17.68 -11.68
C GLY A 21 10.35 18.45 -11.40
N ASP A 22 10.51 18.99 -10.18
CA ASP A 22 11.72 19.68 -9.76
C ASP A 22 12.93 18.74 -9.69
N VAL A 23 12.75 17.51 -9.21
CA VAL A 23 13.78 16.45 -9.23
C VAL A 23 14.16 16.07 -10.67
N VAL A 24 13.19 15.90 -11.56
CA VAL A 24 13.47 15.60 -12.98
C VAL A 24 14.31 16.72 -13.61
N ARG A 25 13.92 17.98 -13.38
CA ARG A 25 14.66 19.15 -13.89
C ARG A 25 16.09 19.21 -13.36
N GLU A 26 16.27 18.99 -12.07
CA GLU A 26 17.59 19.02 -11.42
C GLU A 26 18.49 17.87 -11.90
N GLN A 27 17.93 16.67 -12.10
CA GLN A 27 18.71 15.46 -12.35
C GLN A 27 18.91 15.14 -13.84
N ALA A 28 17.97 15.55 -14.70
CA ALA A 28 17.96 15.21 -16.13
C ALA A 28 17.82 16.44 -17.05
N GLY A 29 17.79 17.65 -16.48
CA GLY A 29 17.76 18.91 -17.24
C GLY A 29 16.36 19.34 -17.70
N ASP A 30 16.30 20.56 -18.21
CA ASP A 30 15.05 21.20 -18.66
C ASP A 30 14.41 20.48 -19.86
N ASP A 31 15.21 19.97 -20.80
CA ASP A 31 14.70 19.28 -21.99
C ASP A 31 13.91 18.01 -21.61
N THR A 32 14.47 17.19 -20.72
CA THR A 32 13.79 15.99 -20.19
C THR A 32 12.53 16.35 -19.41
N PHE A 33 12.60 17.39 -18.57
CA PHE A 33 11.42 17.88 -17.85
C PHE A 33 10.30 18.31 -18.80
N ASN A 34 10.65 19.08 -19.83
CA ASN A 34 9.70 19.55 -20.83
C ASN A 34 9.08 18.39 -21.63
N LEU A 35 9.87 17.37 -21.97
CA LEU A 35 9.38 16.15 -22.61
C LEU A 35 8.34 15.43 -21.74
N VAL A 36 8.67 15.18 -20.46
CA VAL A 36 7.74 14.52 -19.51
C VAL A 36 6.45 15.32 -19.36
N GLU A 37 6.53 16.64 -19.21
CA GLU A 37 5.35 17.50 -19.09
C GLU A 37 4.51 17.56 -20.37
N ASN A 38 5.15 17.56 -21.54
CA ASN A 38 4.44 17.52 -22.82
C ASN A 38 3.65 16.21 -22.96
N VAL A 39 4.28 15.07 -22.68
CA VAL A 39 3.61 13.75 -22.69
C VAL A 39 2.46 13.73 -21.68
N ARG A 40 2.66 14.29 -20.48
CA ARG A 40 1.63 14.35 -19.42
C ARG A 40 0.42 15.18 -19.88
N ARG A 41 0.67 16.35 -20.49
CA ARG A 41 -0.38 17.23 -21.01
C ARG A 41 -1.19 16.54 -22.11
N LEU A 42 -0.52 15.93 -23.09
CA LEU A 42 -1.18 15.19 -24.17
C LEU A 42 -2.10 14.07 -23.64
N ALA A 43 -1.62 13.31 -22.66
CA ALA A 43 -2.40 12.24 -22.03
C ALA A 43 -3.63 12.77 -21.26
N VAL A 44 -3.48 13.88 -20.52
CA VAL A 44 -4.59 14.48 -19.74
C VAL A 44 -5.62 15.13 -20.65
N ASP A 45 -5.17 15.89 -21.65
CA ASP A 45 -6.06 16.60 -22.57
C ASP A 45 -6.81 15.62 -23.46
N GLY A 46 -6.15 14.56 -23.92
CA GLY A 46 -6.78 13.44 -24.62
C GLY A 46 -7.91 12.81 -23.84
N ARG A 47 -7.69 12.52 -22.55
CA ARG A 47 -8.71 11.95 -21.68
C ARG A 47 -9.89 12.90 -21.41
N ARG A 48 -9.66 14.22 -21.42
CA ARG A 48 -10.72 15.22 -21.22
C ARG A 48 -11.54 15.48 -22.48
N ALA A 49 -10.93 15.32 -23.65
CA ALA A 49 -11.55 15.64 -24.93
C ALA A 49 -12.30 14.45 -25.56
N ASP A 50 -12.27 13.24 -24.98
CA ASP A 50 -12.82 12.00 -25.55
C ASP A 50 -12.32 11.68 -26.99
N PHE A 51 -11.20 12.28 -27.40
CA PHE A 51 -10.53 12.01 -28.68
C PHE A 51 -9.26 11.16 -28.47
N SER A 52 -8.90 10.41 -29.52
CA SER A 52 -7.74 9.52 -29.55
C SER A 52 -6.41 10.29 -29.54
N SER A 53 -5.99 10.77 -28.37
CA SER A 53 -4.63 11.26 -28.09
C SER A 53 -3.53 10.21 -28.30
N ILE A 54 -3.91 8.97 -28.61
CA ILE A 54 -3.00 7.86 -28.83
C ILE A 54 -2.10 8.13 -30.04
N GLU A 55 -2.60 8.72 -31.12
CA GLU A 55 -1.78 9.02 -32.32
C GLU A 55 -0.73 10.10 -32.04
N ASP A 56 -1.11 11.17 -31.35
CA ASP A 56 -0.19 12.24 -30.95
C ASP A 56 0.88 11.73 -29.97
N LEU A 57 0.47 10.96 -28.95
CA LEU A 57 1.39 10.32 -28.01
C LEU A 57 2.32 9.32 -28.72
N THR A 58 1.80 8.54 -29.66
CA THR A 58 2.60 7.57 -30.42
C THR A 58 3.65 8.29 -31.26
N THR A 59 3.26 9.37 -31.92
CA THR A 59 4.18 10.17 -32.75
C THR A 59 5.30 10.77 -31.91
N GLU A 60 4.96 11.37 -30.77
CA GLU A 60 5.93 11.94 -29.84
C GLU A 60 6.89 10.85 -29.33
N LEU A 61 6.35 9.74 -28.81
CA LEU A 61 7.14 8.66 -28.19
C LEU A 61 7.91 7.79 -29.17
N GLN A 62 7.59 7.80 -30.47
CA GLN A 62 8.39 7.10 -31.49
C GLN A 62 9.68 7.84 -31.83
N SER A 63 9.72 9.15 -31.58
CA SER A 63 10.84 10.01 -31.97
C SER A 63 11.91 10.17 -30.88
N ILE A 64 11.64 9.71 -29.65
CA ILE A 64 12.54 9.90 -28.50
C ILE A 64 13.71 8.91 -28.50
N GLY A 65 14.87 9.37 -28.04
CA GLY A 65 16.02 8.51 -27.79
C GLY A 65 15.74 7.53 -26.65
N ILE A 66 16.50 6.43 -26.59
CA ILE A 66 16.35 5.39 -25.55
C ILE A 66 16.56 5.98 -24.15
N ASP A 67 17.54 6.87 -23.99
CA ASP A 67 17.83 7.49 -22.69
C ASP A 67 16.67 8.36 -22.21
N ASP A 68 16.06 9.15 -23.11
CA ASP A 68 14.88 9.95 -22.80
C ASP A 68 13.65 9.07 -22.52
N ALA A 69 13.47 7.99 -23.28
CA ALA A 69 12.42 7.01 -23.02
C ALA A 69 12.52 6.41 -21.62
N LEU A 70 13.73 6.11 -21.14
CA LEU A 70 13.95 5.61 -19.78
C LEU A 70 13.58 6.65 -18.72
N HIS A 71 13.89 7.93 -18.95
CA HIS A 71 13.47 9.01 -18.05
C HIS A 71 11.95 9.19 -18.03
N VAL A 72 11.30 9.14 -19.19
CA VAL A 72 9.84 9.21 -19.31
C VAL A 72 9.18 8.03 -18.57
N ILE A 73 9.63 6.80 -18.82
CA ILE A 73 9.14 5.60 -18.12
C ILE A 73 9.30 5.74 -16.61
N ARG A 74 10.46 6.21 -16.14
CA ARG A 74 10.73 6.42 -14.71
C ARG A 74 9.81 7.49 -14.12
N ALA A 75 9.66 8.63 -14.78
CA ALA A 75 8.83 9.73 -14.32
C ALA A 75 7.36 9.30 -14.19
N PHE A 76 6.79 8.64 -15.20
CA PHE A 76 5.41 8.17 -15.13
C PHE A 76 5.21 7.02 -14.14
N GLY A 77 6.19 6.12 -14.01
CA GLY A 77 6.18 5.06 -13.01
C GLY A 77 6.13 5.62 -11.58
N TRP A 78 6.95 6.63 -11.29
CA TRP A 78 6.96 7.31 -9.99
C TRP A 78 5.75 8.20 -9.77
N LEU A 79 5.27 8.91 -10.80
CA LEU A 79 4.06 9.71 -10.71
C LEU A 79 2.84 8.84 -10.32
N ALA A 80 2.68 7.68 -10.97
CA ALA A 80 1.60 6.75 -10.66
C ALA A 80 1.72 6.17 -9.24
N LEU A 81 2.94 5.80 -8.83
CA LEU A 81 3.19 5.30 -7.49
C LEU A 81 2.86 6.35 -6.42
N LEU A 82 3.36 7.58 -6.60
CA LEU A 82 3.13 8.70 -5.68
C LEU A 82 1.64 9.07 -5.60
N ALA A 83 0.91 9.01 -6.72
CA ALA A 83 -0.52 9.25 -6.74
C ALA A 83 -1.27 8.20 -5.91
N ASN A 84 -0.95 6.91 -6.08
CA ASN A 84 -1.54 5.83 -5.28
C ASN A 84 -1.26 6.03 -3.79
N THR A 85 -0.02 6.41 -3.44
CA THR A 85 0.35 6.69 -2.04
C THR A 85 -0.46 7.84 -1.45
N ALA A 86 -0.67 8.93 -2.20
CA ALA A 86 -1.51 10.04 -1.75
C ALA A 86 -2.98 9.63 -1.57
N GLU A 87 -3.51 8.78 -2.46
CA GLU A 87 -4.86 8.21 -2.35
C GLU A 87 -5.00 7.33 -1.10
N ASP A 88 -4.04 6.45 -0.84
CA ASP A 88 -4.02 5.56 0.33
C ASP A 88 -3.98 6.37 1.64
N VAL A 89 -3.10 7.38 1.73
CA VAL A 89 -3.02 8.27 2.89
C VAL A 89 -4.36 8.98 3.12
N HIS A 90 -4.98 9.52 2.07
CA HIS A 90 -6.27 10.19 2.22
C HIS A 90 -7.40 9.22 2.62
N ALA A 91 -7.40 7.99 2.08
CA ALA A 91 -8.36 6.97 2.50
C ALA A 91 -8.25 6.67 4.00
N GLU A 92 -7.02 6.58 4.50
CA GLU A 92 -6.71 6.36 5.91
C GLU A 92 -7.10 7.58 6.78
N ARG A 93 -6.77 8.81 6.38
CA ARG A 93 -7.22 10.03 7.09
C ARG A 93 -8.74 10.08 7.23
N ARG A 94 -9.47 9.83 6.13
CA ARG A 94 -10.94 9.77 6.16
C ARG A 94 -11.46 8.68 7.10
N ARG A 95 -10.80 7.53 7.15
CA ARG A 95 -11.16 6.44 8.08
C ARG A 95 -11.04 6.91 9.53
N ARG A 96 -9.91 7.53 9.91
CA ARG A 96 -9.70 8.07 11.27
C ARG A 96 -10.72 9.15 11.62
N SER A 97 -10.97 10.11 10.73
CA SER A 97 -11.94 11.18 10.99
C SER A 97 -13.36 10.67 11.26
N HIS A 98 -13.81 9.61 10.57
CA HIS A 98 -15.13 9.02 10.84
C HIS A 98 -15.18 8.30 12.19
N LEU A 99 -14.09 7.61 12.56
CA LEU A 99 -13.97 6.97 13.87
C LEU A 99 -14.02 8.01 14.99
N ASP A 100 -13.27 9.10 14.84
CA ASP A 100 -13.23 10.20 15.82
C ASP A 100 -14.55 10.96 15.94
N ALA A 101 -15.30 11.07 14.82
CA ALA A 101 -16.62 11.69 14.81
C ALA A 101 -17.71 10.82 15.45
N GLY A 102 -17.45 9.52 15.64
CA GLY A 102 -18.42 8.58 16.17
C GLY A 102 -19.56 8.28 15.20
N ASP A 103 -19.32 8.39 13.89
CA ASP A 103 -20.33 8.21 12.80
C ASP A 103 -20.84 6.76 12.64
N GLY A 104 -20.68 5.92 13.68
CA GLY A 104 -21.07 4.52 13.70
C GLY A 104 -20.19 3.61 12.82
N HIS A 105 -20.59 2.34 12.72
CA HIS A 105 -19.87 1.36 11.93
C HIS A 105 -20.11 1.57 10.43
N ARG A 106 -19.02 1.69 9.65
CA ARG A 106 -19.10 1.92 8.19
C ARG A 106 -19.73 0.72 7.48
N PRO A 107 -20.56 0.95 6.44
CA PRO A 107 -20.99 -0.13 5.55
C PRO A 107 -19.78 -0.89 5.01
N GLY A 108 -19.82 -2.22 5.12
CA GLY A 108 -18.71 -3.09 4.72
C GLY A 108 -17.68 -3.40 5.81
N SER A 109 -17.80 -2.81 7.01
CA SER A 109 -17.00 -3.23 8.17
C SER A 109 -17.51 -4.55 8.77
N THR A 110 -16.66 -5.23 9.53
CA THR A 110 -17.04 -6.44 10.28
C THR A 110 -18.15 -6.14 11.27
N ALA A 111 -18.07 -5.01 11.96
CA ALA A 111 -19.10 -4.58 12.91
C ALA A 111 -20.47 -4.37 12.23
N SER A 112 -20.50 -3.67 11.09
CA SER A 112 -21.72 -3.48 10.30
C SER A 112 -22.28 -4.82 9.80
N ALA A 113 -21.42 -5.78 9.44
CA ALA A 113 -21.85 -7.12 9.05
C ALA A 113 -22.51 -7.87 10.22
N ILE A 114 -21.95 -7.80 11.43
CA ILE A 114 -22.51 -8.44 12.63
C ILE A 114 -23.87 -7.83 13.00
N GLU A 115 -24.00 -6.49 12.97
CA GLU A 115 -25.27 -5.80 13.24
C GLU A 115 -26.37 -6.17 12.23
N ARG A 116 -26.00 -6.27 10.95
CA ARG A 116 -26.92 -6.72 9.89
C ARG A 116 -27.36 -8.16 10.10
N LEU A 117 -26.44 -9.06 10.47
CA LEU A 117 -26.78 -10.45 10.79
C LEU A 117 -27.71 -10.52 12.00
N ALA A 118 -27.43 -9.76 13.05
CA ALA A 118 -28.28 -9.71 14.25
C ALA A 118 -29.71 -9.20 13.96
N SER A 119 -29.88 -8.41 12.90
CA SER A 119 -31.17 -7.84 12.46
C SER A 119 -31.85 -8.69 11.37
N SER A 120 -31.25 -9.79 10.93
CA SER A 120 -31.72 -10.60 9.79
C SER A 120 -32.79 -11.65 10.15
N GLY A 121 -33.17 -11.76 11.43
CA GLY A 121 -34.12 -12.76 11.93
C GLY A 121 -33.49 -14.11 12.30
N ILE A 122 -32.18 -14.28 12.10
CA ILE A 122 -31.43 -15.46 12.55
C ILE A 122 -31.22 -15.37 14.08
N PRO A 123 -31.41 -16.47 14.84
CA PRO A 123 -31.14 -16.49 16.27
C PRO A 123 -29.70 -16.07 16.61
N ARG A 124 -29.53 -15.17 17.58
CA ARG A 124 -28.20 -14.64 17.97
C ARG A 124 -27.22 -15.74 18.37
N GLN A 125 -27.69 -16.75 19.11
CA GLN A 125 -26.88 -17.91 19.49
C GLN A 125 -26.36 -18.71 18.30
N GLU A 126 -27.14 -18.81 17.22
CA GLU A 126 -26.70 -19.51 16.00
C GLU A 126 -25.56 -18.75 15.31
N ILE A 127 -25.70 -17.42 15.20
CA ILE A 127 -24.64 -16.54 14.66
C ILE A 127 -23.39 -16.61 15.54
N ALA A 128 -23.55 -16.57 16.86
CA ALA A 128 -22.45 -16.70 17.82
C ALA A 128 -21.70 -18.04 17.68
N SER A 129 -22.44 -19.15 17.55
CA SER A 129 -21.84 -20.47 17.34
C SER A 129 -21.08 -20.57 16.02
N LEU A 130 -21.57 -19.92 14.96
CA LEU A 130 -20.85 -19.84 13.69
C LEU A 130 -19.55 -19.06 13.85
N LEU A 131 -19.58 -17.89 14.49
CA LEU A 131 -18.37 -17.06 14.69
C LEU A 131 -17.28 -17.78 15.49
N ASN A 132 -17.65 -18.62 16.46
CA ASN A 132 -16.71 -19.43 17.24
C ASN A 132 -16.00 -20.53 16.44
N THR A 133 -16.54 -20.91 15.29
CA THR A 133 -15.99 -21.98 14.43
C THR A 133 -15.50 -21.47 13.08
N LEU A 134 -15.82 -20.21 12.75
CA LEU A 134 -15.42 -19.58 11.51
C LEU A 134 -13.91 -19.43 11.46
N SER A 135 -13.32 -19.87 10.35
CA SER A 135 -11.91 -19.67 10.07
C SER A 135 -11.70 -19.23 8.63
N VAL A 136 -10.94 -18.15 8.49
CA VAL A 136 -10.54 -17.56 7.21
C VAL A 136 -9.02 -17.69 7.15
N THR A 137 -8.50 -18.29 6.08
CA THR A 137 -7.05 -18.48 5.90
C THR A 137 -6.57 -17.83 4.61
N PRO A 138 -6.17 -16.54 4.63
CA PRO A 138 -5.48 -15.93 3.51
C PRO A 138 -4.15 -16.64 3.26
N VAL A 139 -3.89 -16.99 2.01
CA VAL A 139 -2.65 -17.68 1.60
C VAL A 139 -1.77 -16.71 0.84
N LEU A 140 -0.60 -16.39 1.41
CA LEU A 140 0.40 -15.57 0.75
C LEU A 140 1.03 -16.34 -0.41
N THR A 141 1.04 -15.72 -1.58
CA THR A 141 1.62 -16.28 -2.81
C THR A 141 2.72 -15.36 -3.31
N ALA A 142 3.74 -15.93 -3.96
CA ALA A 142 4.79 -15.12 -4.54
C ALA A 142 4.16 -14.27 -5.65
N HIS A 143 4.37 -12.96 -5.61
CA HIS A 143 3.87 -12.10 -6.67
C HIS A 143 4.82 -12.23 -7.87
N PRO A 144 4.37 -12.81 -9.01
CA PRO A 144 5.26 -13.21 -10.10
C PRO A 144 5.96 -12.03 -10.79
N THR A 145 5.54 -10.80 -10.48
CA THR A 145 6.03 -9.56 -11.09
C THR A 145 6.32 -8.46 -10.07
N GLU A 146 6.53 -8.76 -8.79
CA GLU A 146 6.93 -7.72 -7.82
C GLU A 146 8.41 -7.35 -8.05
N VAL A 147 8.63 -6.51 -9.06
CA VAL A 147 9.95 -6.02 -9.48
C VAL A 147 10.48 -4.95 -8.51
N ARG A 148 9.62 -4.43 -7.63
CA ARG A 148 9.92 -3.30 -6.75
C ARG A 148 10.94 -3.72 -5.68
N ARG A 149 11.96 -2.88 -5.51
CA ARG A 149 13.00 -3.11 -4.49
C ARG A 149 12.46 -2.73 -3.12
N GLN A 150 12.95 -3.38 -2.08
CA GLN A 150 12.69 -3.01 -0.68
C GLN A 150 12.84 -1.51 -0.44
N THR A 151 13.91 -0.92 -0.97
CA THR A 151 14.17 0.52 -0.87
C THR A 151 13.02 1.38 -1.39
N VAL A 152 12.33 0.95 -2.46
CA VAL A 152 11.18 1.68 -3.00
C VAL A 152 10.01 1.63 -2.01
N LEU A 153 9.74 0.47 -1.41
CA LEU A 153 8.69 0.34 -0.39
C LEU A 153 8.98 1.20 0.84
N ASP A 154 10.22 1.14 1.36
CA ASP A 154 10.62 1.95 2.52
C ASP A 154 10.48 3.46 2.25
N VAL A 155 10.80 3.91 1.03
CA VAL A 155 10.64 5.31 0.63
C VAL A 155 9.16 5.68 0.53
N VAL A 156 8.32 4.82 -0.05
CA VAL A 156 6.86 5.03 -0.12
C VAL A 156 6.25 5.16 1.27
N ASP A 157 6.64 4.29 2.21
CA ASP A 157 6.19 4.35 3.60
C ASP A 157 6.61 5.66 4.28
N ARG A 158 7.85 6.12 4.05
CA ARG A 158 8.30 7.43 4.56
C ARG A 158 7.53 8.59 3.95
N ILE A 159 7.27 8.57 2.65
CA ILE A 159 6.45 9.59 1.97
C ILE A 159 5.03 9.60 2.55
N ALA A 160 4.41 8.44 2.76
CA ALA A 160 3.07 8.36 3.36
C ALA A 160 3.03 9.01 4.76
N ASN A 161 4.02 8.71 5.60
CA ASN A 161 4.14 9.31 6.93
C ASN A 161 4.40 10.84 6.87
N LEU A 162 5.23 11.30 5.93
CA LEU A 162 5.50 12.72 5.74
C LEU A 162 4.25 13.48 5.28
N LEU A 163 3.48 12.91 4.35
CA LEU A 163 2.19 13.48 3.94
C LEU A 163 1.24 13.58 5.13
N ASP A 164 1.12 12.52 5.93
CA ASP A 164 0.25 12.52 7.10
C ASP A 164 0.66 13.60 8.11
N ARG A 165 1.95 13.72 8.41
CA ARG A 165 2.49 14.81 9.24
C ARG A 165 2.18 16.19 8.69
N ARG A 166 2.39 16.39 7.39
CA ARG A 166 2.10 17.66 6.70
C ARG A 166 0.64 18.12 6.81
N SER A 167 -0.30 17.20 7.02
CA SER A 167 -1.73 17.50 7.08
C SER A 167 -2.17 18.16 8.40
N PHE A 168 -1.33 18.14 9.44
CA PHE A 168 -1.67 18.71 10.74
C PHE A 168 -1.72 20.25 10.68
N ARG A 169 -2.93 20.81 10.81
CA ARG A 169 -3.22 22.27 10.73
C ARG A 169 -2.44 23.15 11.73
N SER A 170 -1.87 22.57 12.78
CA SER A 170 -1.16 23.30 13.84
C SER A 170 0.35 23.45 13.57
N GLU A 171 0.87 22.94 12.45
CA GLU A 171 2.29 23.07 12.14
C GLU A 171 2.66 24.48 11.67
N SER A 172 3.79 24.99 12.18
CA SER A 172 4.39 26.26 11.74
C SER A 172 4.77 26.17 10.25
N PRO A 173 4.71 27.28 9.47
CA PRO A 173 5.21 27.31 8.09
C PRO A 173 6.63 26.76 7.93
N SER A 174 7.49 26.94 8.94
CA SER A 174 8.84 26.39 8.95
C SER A 174 8.88 24.86 9.00
N VAL A 175 7.94 24.24 9.72
CA VAL A 175 7.84 22.77 9.84
C VAL A 175 7.29 22.19 8.54
N VAL A 176 6.29 22.83 7.95
CA VAL A 176 5.77 22.41 6.63
C VAL A 176 6.87 22.49 5.57
N ALA A 177 7.71 23.52 5.60
CA ALA A 177 8.86 23.64 4.70
C ALA A 177 9.88 22.50 4.91
N GLU A 178 10.20 22.16 6.16
CA GLU A 178 11.09 21.03 6.49
C GLU A 178 10.54 19.68 6.00
N VAL A 179 9.23 19.48 6.11
CA VAL A 179 8.54 18.29 5.59
C VAL A 179 8.59 18.27 4.05
N ASP A 180 8.36 19.41 3.39
CA ASP A 180 8.44 19.53 1.93
C ASP A 180 9.86 19.27 1.41
N ASP A 181 10.89 19.76 2.10
CA ASP A 181 12.29 19.47 1.79
C ASP A 181 12.61 17.97 1.96
N THR A 182 12.09 17.35 3.03
CA THR A 182 12.28 15.91 3.26
C THR A 182 11.56 15.08 2.20
N LEU A 183 10.32 15.44 1.83
CA LEU A 183 9.59 14.81 0.74
C LEU A 183 10.36 14.88 -0.58
N ARG A 184 10.99 16.02 -0.88
CA ARG A 184 11.83 16.18 -2.07
C ARG A 184 13.03 15.23 -2.07
N LEU A 185 13.68 15.03 -0.93
CA LEU A 185 14.81 14.09 -0.77
C LEU A 185 14.37 12.62 -0.95
N GLU A 186 13.19 12.25 -0.45
CA GLU A 186 12.62 10.93 -0.66
C GLU A 186 12.29 10.68 -2.14
N ILE A 187 11.71 11.67 -2.82
CA ILE A 187 11.43 11.60 -4.26
C ILE A 187 12.74 11.52 -5.08
N LEU A 188 13.78 12.26 -4.68
CA LEU A 188 15.11 12.13 -5.27
C LEU A 188 15.68 10.73 -5.07
N THR A 189 15.46 10.12 -3.90
CA THR A 189 15.87 8.74 -3.61
C THR A 189 15.15 7.75 -4.53
N LEU A 190 13.84 7.91 -4.76
CA LEU A 190 13.11 7.13 -5.78
C LEU A 190 13.72 7.34 -7.17
N TRP A 191 13.99 8.59 -7.55
CA TRP A 191 14.57 8.91 -8.84
C TRP A 191 15.93 8.24 -9.04
N GLN A 192 16.78 8.18 -8.02
CA GLN A 192 18.10 7.54 -8.08
C GLN A 192 18.03 6.01 -7.93
N THR A 193 16.89 5.46 -7.52
CA THR A 193 16.70 4.02 -7.38
C THR A 193 16.30 3.39 -8.71
N ALA A 194 17.01 2.33 -9.10
CA ALA A 194 16.70 1.61 -10.33
C ALA A 194 15.29 0.98 -10.27
N VAL A 195 14.45 1.36 -11.25
CA VAL A 195 13.04 0.92 -11.39
C VAL A 195 12.94 -0.60 -11.58
N LEU A 196 13.86 -1.19 -12.34
CA LEU A 196 13.87 -2.61 -12.64
C LEU A 196 14.98 -3.34 -11.87
N ARG A 197 14.64 -4.52 -11.32
CA ARG A 197 15.62 -5.52 -10.94
C ARG A 197 16.10 -6.23 -12.21
N LEU A 198 17.41 -6.22 -12.44
CA LEU A 198 18.04 -6.94 -13.56
C LEU A 198 18.27 -8.44 -13.25
N SER A 199 18.11 -8.86 -11.99
CA SER A 199 18.29 -10.24 -11.55
C SER A 199 16.97 -10.89 -11.15
N LYS A 200 16.79 -12.15 -11.56
CA LYS A 200 15.69 -13.00 -11.10
C LYS A 200 15.78 -13.17 -9.58
N LEU A 201 14.68 -12.94 -8.87
CA LEU A 201 14.60 -13.19 -7.43
C LEU A 201 14.89 -14.67 -7.15
N ARG A 202 15.69 -14.95 -6.12
CA ARG A 202 15.84 -16.30 -5.60
C ARG A 202 14.63 -16.58 -4.72
N VAL A 203 14.20 -17.84 -4.61
CA VAL A 203 13.07 -18.22 -3.72
C VAL A 203 13.32 -17.77 -2.26
N ARG A 204 14.59 -17.72 -1.83
CA ARG A 204 14.97 -17.15 -0.53
C ARG A 204 14.59 -15.67 -0.38
N ASP A 205 14.75 -14.88 -1.44
CA ASP A 205 14.40 -13.46 -1.42
C ASP A 205 12.88 -13.30 -1.28
N GLU A 206 12.09 -14.14 -1.96
CA GLU A 206 10.62 -14.16 -1.85
C GLU A 206 10.15 -14.55 -0.43
N ILE A 207 10.82 -15.51 0.21
CA ILE A 207 10.54 -15.85 1.61
C ILE A 207 10.77 -14.64 2.52
N ASN A 208 11.91 -13.95 2.38
CA ASN A 208 12.23 -12.78 3.19
C ASN A 208 11.27 -11.60 2.94
N GLU A 209 10.89 -11.40 1.67
CA GLU A 209 9.90 -10.41 1.23
C GLU A 209 8.56 -10.64 1.94
N THR A 210 8.13 -11.89 2.00
CA THR A 210 6.89 -12.31 2.67
C THR A 210 6.92 -12.00 4.16
N LEU A 211 8.02 -12.37 4.83
CA LEU A 211 8.18 -12.19 6.27
C LEU A 211 8.20 -10.72 6.69
N ARG A 212 8.60 -9.81 5.79
CA ARG A 212 8.48 -8.38 6.06
C ARG A 212 7.02 -7.97 6.31
N HIS A 213 6.06 -8.50 5.57
CA HIS A 213 4.65 -8.14 5.78
C HIS A 213 4.17 -8.48 7.19
N TYR A 214 4.73 -9.53 7.80
CA TYR A 214 4.46 -9.84 9.20
C TYR A 214 4.97 -8.75 10.14
N ARG A 215 6.22 -8.30 9.97
CA ARG A 215 6.81 -7.21 10.76
C ARG A 215 6.15 -5.86 10.53
N SER A 216 5.80 -5.55 9.29
CA SER A 216 5.26 -4.24 8.93
C SER A 216 3.81 -4.07 9.32
N SER A 217 3.02 -5.15 9.39
CA SER A 217 1.59 -5.04 9.66
C SER A 217 0.92 -6.28 10.24
N LEU A 218 1.15 -7.50 9.72
CA LEU A 218 0.23 -8.61 10.02
C LEU A 218 0.25 -9.04 11.49
N PHE A 219 1.39 -8.96 12.17
CA PHE A 219 1.46 -9.28 13.60
C PHE A 219 0.65 -8.34 14.48
N GLU A 220 0.47 -7.09 14.06
CA GLU A 220 -0.34 -6.11 14.80
C GLU A 220 -1.81 -6.15 14.36
N VAL A 221 -2.04 -6.16 13.05
CA VAL A 221 -3.36 -5.99 12.46
C VAL A 221 -4.26 -7.21 12.68
N ILE A 222 -3.73 -8.44 12.59
CA ILE A 222 -4.55 -9.64 12.73
C ILE A 222 -5.13 -9.75 14.15
N PRO A 223 -4.33 -9.68 15.24
CA PRO A 223 -4.88 -9.69 16.60
C PRO A 223 -5.85 -8.53 16.86
N ALA A 224 -5.56 -7.33 16.34
CA ALA A 224 -6.43 -6.17 16.50
C ALA A 224 -7.80 -6.39 15.83
N LEU A 225 -7.82 -6.91 14.60
CA LEU A 225 -9.05 -7.26 13.88
C LEU A 225 -9.86 -8.32 14.63
N GLN A 226 -9.21 -9.36 15.14
CA GLN A 226 -9.88 -10.42 15.91
C GLN A 226 -10.44 -9.89 17.23
N ALA A 227 -9.72 -9.01 17.91
CA ALA A 227 -10.20 -8.34 19.12
C ALA A 227 -11.43 -7.45 18.82
N GLU A 228 -11.41 -6.69 17.72
CA GLU A 228 -12.54 -5.87 17.26
C GLU A 228 -13.78 -6.74 16.99
N VAL A 229 -13.63 -7.80 16.20
CA VAL A 229 -14.73 -8.73 15.89
C VAL A 229 -15.29 -9.36 17.16
N THR A 230 -14.40 -9.83 18.06
CA THR A 230 -14.81 -10.41 19.35
C THR A 230 -15.59 -9.41 20.19
N ALA A 231 -15.11 -8.17 20.29
CA ALA A 231 -15.75 -7.14 21.10
C ALA A 231 -17.17 -6.82 20.58
N VAL A 232 -17.31 -6.62 19.27
CA VAL A 232 -18.61 -6.33 18.65
C VAL A 232 -19.54 -7.54 18.76
N ALA A 233 -19.06 -8.74 18.48
CA ALA A 233 -19.87 -9.95 18.60
C ALA A 233 -20.36 -10.19 20.04
N LYS A 234 -19.53 -9.93 21.06
CA LYS A 234 -19.94 -10.03 22.46
C LYS A 234 -21.01 -9.01 22.84
N ALA A 235 -20.88 -7.78 22.35
CA ALA A 235 -21.84 -6.71 22.63
C ALA A 235 -23.18 -6.93 21.91
N THR A 236 -23.14 -7.47 20.69
CA THR A 236 -24.34 -7.59 19.84
C THR A 236 -24.98 -8.97 19.91
N LEU A 237 -24.24 -10.06 20.04
CA LEU A 237 -24.77 -11.42 19.89
C LEU A 237 -24.80 -12.19 21.20
N ASP A 238 -23.63 -12.55 21.74
CA ASP A 238 -23.49 -13.40 22.92
C ASP A 238 -22.11 -13.19 23.58
N PRO A 239 -22.03 -12.98 24.92
CA PRO A 239 -20.76 -12.79 25.62
C PRO A 239 -19.76 -13.96 25.51
N SER A 240 -20.22 -15.16 25.15
CA SER A 240 -19.38 -16.34 24.97
C SER A 240 -18.61 -16.39 23.65
N VAL A 241 -18.84 -15.45 22.72
CA VAL A 241 -18.12 -15.45 21.44
C VAL A 241 -16.61 -15.25 21.65
N ASP A 242 -15.81 -16.10 21.01
CA ASP A 242 -14.36 -16.00 20.93
C ASP A 242 -13.90 -16.21 19.49
N SER A 243 -13.31 -15.17 18.90
CA SER A 243 -12.86 -15.18 17.50
C SER A 243 -11.33 -15.22 17.36
N LEU A 244 -10.63 -15.71 18.39
CA LEU A 244 -9.16 -15.88 18.42
C LEU A 244 -8.60 -16.70 17.25
N HIS A 245 -9.40 -17.55 16.62
CA HIS A 245 -9.00 -18.37 15.46
C HIS A 245 -9.68 -17.98 14.14
N LEU A 246 -10.33 -16.81 14.13
CA LEU A 246 -11.04 -16.28 12.96
C LEU A 246 -10.14 -16.12 11.75
N VAL A 247 -8.91 -15.64 11.95
CA VAL A 247 -7.94 -15.44 10.87
C VAL A 247 -6.70 -16.27 11.17
N ASN A 248 -6.39 -17.19 10.27
CA ASN A 248 -5.12 -17.91 10.22
C ASN A 248 -4.35 -17.48 8.98
N MET A 249 -3.03 -17.61 8.97
CA MET A 249 -2.23 -17.28 7.78
C MET A 249 -1.65 -18.53 7.14
N GLY A 250 -1.77 -18.61 5.81
CA GLY A 250 -1.10 -19.62 4.99
C GLY A 250 -0.03 -18.99 4.10
N SER A 251 0.88 -19.82 3.59
CA SER A 251 1.86 -19.40 2.58
C SER A 251 2.18 -20.53 1.60
N TRP A 252 2.26 -20.20 0.32
CA TRP A 252 2.78 -21.08 -0.73
C TRP A 252 4.27 -20.82 -1.03
N ILE A 253 4.83 -19.76 -0.48
CA ILE A 253 6.16 -19.26 -0.85
C ILE A 253 7.22 -20.18 -0.24
N GLY A 254 8.06 -20.76 -1.11
CA GLY A 254 9.02 -21.79 -0.75
C GLY A 254 8.43 -23.18 -0.53
N GLY A 255 7.12 -23.37 -0.70
CA GLY A 255 6.44 -24.65 -0.60
C GLY A 255 5.80 -25.15 -1.90
N ASP A 256 5.26 -24.25 -2.71
CA ASP A 256 4.68 -24.59 -4.01
C ASP A 256 5.77 -24.97 -5.03
N ARG A 257 5.66 -26.18 -5.56
CA ARG A 257 6.62 -26.81 -6.47
C ARG A 257 6.09 -26.95 -7.87
N ASP A 258 4.83 -26.61 -8.10
CA ASP A 258 4.21 -26.82 -9.41
C ASP A 258 4.94 -25.99 -10.47
N GLY A 259 5.51 -26.66 -11.47
CA GLY A 259 6.31 -26.04 -12.53
C GLY A 259 7.59 -25.31 -12.10
N ASN A 260 8.01 -25.36 -10.83
CA ASN A 260 9.13 -24.57 -10.31
C ASN A 260 10.28 -25.45 -9.76
N PRO A 261 11.32 -25.74 -10.57
CA PRO A 261 12.44 -26.58 -10.15
C PRO A 261 13.33 -25.95 -9.06
N PHE A 262 13.17 -24.64 -8.79
CA PHE A 262 13.96 -23.93 -7.79
C PHE A 262 13.44 -24.14 -6.36
N VAL A 263 12.26 -24.73 -6.18
CA VAL A 263 11.69 -25.04 -4.87
C VAL A 263 12.13 -26.43 -4.42
N THR A 264 13.34 -26.51 -3.87
CA THR A 264 13.94 -27.77 -3.37
C THR A 264 13.49 -28.10 -1.95
N ALA A 265 13.84 -29.30 -1.44
CA ALA A 265 13.51 -29.69 -0.06
C ALA A 265 14.22 -28.78 0.96
N ASP A 266 15.40 -28.28 0.62
CA ASP A 266 16.14 -27.34 1.45
C ASP A 266 15.49 -25.95 1.47
N VAL A 267 14.86 -25.54 0.36
CA VAL A 267 14.08 -24.30 0.29
C VAL A 267 12.82 -24.40 1.16
N LEU A 268 12.10 -25.53 1.12
CA LEU A 268 10.95 -25.75 2.00
C LEU A 268 11.36 -25.72 3.48
N ARG A 269 12.48 -26.38 3.84
CA ARG A 269 13.00 -26.36 5.21
C ARG A 269 13.36 -24.93 5.64
N LEU A 270 13.99 -24.17 4.76
CA LEU A 270 14.31 -22.76 4.98
C LEU A 270 13.03 -21.93 5.19
N ALA A 271 12.01 -22.11 4.36
CA ALA A 271 10.75 -21.38 4.47
C ALA A 271 10.07 -21.62 5.84
N VAL A 272 9.97 -22.88 6.26
CA VAL A 272 9.41 -23.25 7.57
C VAL A 272 10.23 -22.67 8.72
N GLN A 273 11.56 -22.81 8.67
CA GLN A 273 12.44 -22.28 9.71
C GLN A 273 12.38 -20.76 9.81
N ALA A 274 12.33 -20.06 8.67
CA ALA A 274 12.27 -18.61 8.63
C ALA A 274 10.95 -18.08 9.20
N ASN A 275 9.80 -18.67 8.83
CA ASN A 275 8.50 -18.31 9.40
C ASN A 275 8.45 -18.57 10.92
N ALA A 276 8.94 -19.73 11.37
CA ALA A 276 8.99 -20.03 12.80
C ALA A 276 9.89 -19.04 13.55
N SER A 277 11.07 -18.74 13.00
CA SER A 277 12.01 -17.78 13.61
C SER A 277 11.41 -16.39 13.70
N GLU A 278 10.70 -15.93 12.67
CA GLU A 278 10.03 -14.63 12.66
C GLU A 278 8.96 -14.53 13.75
N ALA A 279 8.11 -15.57 13.87
CA ALA A 279 7.08 -15.63 14.90
C ALA A 279 7.68 -15.65 16.32
N PHE A 280 8.72 -16.48 16.55
CA PHE A 280 9.39 -16.52 17.84
C PHE A 280 10.09 -15.21 18.17
N ALA A 281 10.77 -14.59 17.20
CA ALA A 281 11.43 -13.31 17.41
C ALA A 281 10.43 -12.21 17.80
N HIS A 282 9.26 -12.18 17.18
CA HIS A 282 8.23 -11.19 17.51
C HIS A 282 7.63 -11.40 18.91
N HIS A 283 7.35 -12.65 19.31
CA HIS A 283 6.66 -12.94 20.57
C HIS A 283 7.56 -13.15 21.79
N LEU A 284 8.87 -13.37 21.58
CA LEU A 284 9.84 -13.58 22.67
C LEU A 284 10.81 -12.40 22.87
N ALA A 285 10.77 -11.38 22.01
CA ALA A 285 11.52 -10.13 22.20
C ALA A 285 10.86 -9.25 23.27
#